data_AF-A0A3M1ZPG0-F1
#
_entry.id   AF-A0A3M1ZPG0-F1
#
_cell.length_a   1.000
_cell.length_b   1.000
_cell.length_c   1.000
_cell.angle_alpha   90.00
_cell.angle_beta   90.00
_cell.angle_gamma   90.00
#
_symmetry.space_group_name_H-M   'P 1'
#
loop_
_entity.id
_entity.type
_entity.pdbx_description
1 polymer ?
#
loop_
_entity_poly.entity_id
_entity_poly.type
_entity_poly.pdbx_seq_one_letter_code
_entity_poly.pdbx_strand_id
1 'polypeptide(L)' 'MTRRTTLWTLAAASALALAPAVLNAYWVDVLNSVGLYGLLALSLNVILGDAGMYNMGHAAFYAVGAYTTAILNTRFGVPI' A
#
# COMPACT_ATOMS: atom_id res chain seq x y z
N MET A 1 -5.10 -4.82 -26.98
CA MET A 1 -4.81 -3.70 -26.04
C MET A 1 -3.74 -4.03 -24.99
N THR A 2 -2.92 -5.09 -25.16
CA THR A 2 -2.38 -5.85 -24.01
C THR A 2 -0.91 -5.60 -23.68
N ARG A 3 -0.02 -5.33 -24.65
CA ARG A 3 1.41 -5.16 -24.35
C ARG A 3 1.75 -3.78 -23.79
N ARG A 4 1.12 -2.73 -24.33
CA ARG A 4 1.44 -1.34 -23.96
C ARG A 4 1.04 -1.07 -22.51
N THR A 5 -0.16 -1.50 -22.09
CA THR A 5 -0.64 -1.34 -20.72
C THR A 5 0.17 -2.16 -19.72
N THR A 6 0.56 -3.40 -20.03
CA THR A 6 1.46 -4.18 -19.17
C THR A 6 2.82 -3.51 -18.99
N LEU A 7 3.37 -2.88 -20.05
CA LEU A 7 4.61 -2.11 -19.93
C LEU A 7 4.43 -0.89 -19.02
N TRP A 8 3.31 -0.16 -19.11
CA TRP A 8 3.02 0.97 -18.22
C TRP A 8 2.82 0.54 -16.77
N THR A 9 2.13 -0.56 -16.50
CA THR A 9 1.95 -1.06 -15.12
C THR A 9 3.26 -1.53 -14.52
N LEU A 10 4.12 -2.20 -15.31
CA LEU A 10 5.45 -2.60 -14.86
C LEU A 10 6.36 -1.40 -14.64
N ALA A 11 6.29 -0.38 -15.49
CA ALA A 11 7.06 0.86 -15.33
C ALA A 11 6.61 1.65 -14.09
N ALA A 12 5.31 1.70 -13.81
CA ALA A 12 4.80 2.34 -12.59
C ALA A 12 5.22 1.56 -11.33
N ALA A 13 5.16 0.22 -11.36
CA ALA A 13 5.60 -0.62 -10.26
C ALA A 13 7.11 -0.50 -9.99
N SER A 14 7.93 -0.47 -11.04
CA SER A 14 9.38 -0.27 -10.89
C SER A 14 9.71 1.14 -10.38
N ALA A 15 8.99 2.17 -10.83
CA ALA A 15 9.15 3.53 -10.32
C ALA A 15 8.83 3.64 -8.82
N LEU A 16 7.76 2.98 -8.34
CA LEU A 16 7.44 2.91 -6.91
C LEU A 16 8.50 2.15 -6.10
N ALA A 17 9.05 1.06 -6.65
CA ALA A 17 10.10 0.30 -5.98
C ALA A 17 11.43 1.07 -5.87
N LEU A 18 11.73 1.95 -6.83
CA LEU A 18 12.92 2.80 -6.85
C LEU A 18 12.73 4.13 -6.09
N ALA A 19 11.48 4.48 -5.76
CA ALA A 19 11.13 5.69 -5.02
C ALA A 19 11.94 5.91 -3.72
N PRO A 20 12.16 4.91 -2.84
CA PRO A 20 12.94 5.12 -1.61
C PRO A 20 14.43 5.38 -1.84
N ALA A 21 14.98 5.07 -3.02
CA ALA A 21 16.39 5.32 -3.34
C ALA A 21 16.66 6.77 -3.79
N VAL A 22 15.62 7.50 -4.18
CA VAL A 22 15.73 8.86 -4.76
C VAL A 22 15.05 9.91 -3.87
N LEU A 23 14.04 9.53 -3.09
CA LEU A 23 13.23 10.44 -2.27
C LEU A 23 13.75 10.55 -0.83
N ASN A 24 13.50 11.70 -0.20
CA ASN A 24 13.73 11.92 1.23
C ASN A 24 12.72 11.12 2.07
N ALA A 25 13.12 10.69 3.27
CA ALA A 25 12.32 9.89 4.21
C ALA A 25 10.89 10.45 4.42
N TYR A 26 10.73 11.77 4.48
CA TYR A 26 9.41 12.41 4.57
C TYR A 26 8.49 12.05 3.39
N TRP A 27 9.00 12.14 2.16
CA TRP A 27 8.22 11.85 0.96
C TRP A 27 7.96 10.36 0.79
N VAL A 28 8.86 9.51 1.27
CA VAL A 28 8.64 8.06 1.33
C VAL A 28 7.49 7.74 2.29
N ASP A 29 7.44 8.36 3.47
CA ASP A 29 6.36 8.14 4.44
C ASP A 29 5.00 8.67 3.94
N VAL A 30 5.00 9.83 3.29
CA VAL A 30 3.79 10.35 2.61
C VAL A 30 3.33 9.39 1.51
N LEU A 31 4.25 8.86 0.69
CA LEU A 31 3.91 7.92 -0.36
C LEU A 31 3.37 6.60 0.20
N ASN A 32 3.95 6.10 1.29
CA ASN A 32 3.46 4.94 2.01
C ASN A 32 2.03 5.17 2.52
N SER A 33 1.78 6.30 3.19
CA SER A 33 0.45 6.67 3.68
C SER A 33 -0.58 6.78 2.55
N VAL A 34 -0.23 7.42 1.43
CA VAL A 34 -1.10 7.54 0.25
C VAL A 34 -1.41 6.16 -0.35
N GLY A 35 -0.41 5.31 -0.52
CA GLY A 35 -0.60 3.95 -1.04
C GLY A 35 -1.48 3.10 -0.14
N LEU A 36 -1.27 3.21 1.18
CA LEU A 36 -2.00 2.45 2.18
C LEU A 36 -3.47 2.89 2.25
N TYR A 37 -3.74 4.19 2.33
CA TYR A 37 -5.12 4.71 2.29
C TYR A 37 -5.79 4.47 0.93
N GLY A 38 -5.04 4.53 -0.18
CA GLY A 38 -5.54 4.18 -1.50
C GLY A 38 -6.01 2.73 -1.57
N LEU A 39 -5.22 1.80 -1.02
CA LEU A 39 -5.58 0.38 -0.95
C LEU A 39 -6.82 0.15 -0.07
N LEU A 40 -6.91 0.82 1.07
CA LEU A 40 -8.06 0.77 1.96
C LEU A 40 -9.32 1.32 1.28
N ALA A 41 -9.22 2.45 0.59
CA ALA A 41 -10.31 3.05 -0.16
C ALA A 41 -10.79 2.13 -1.28
N LEU A 42 -9.88 1.48 -1.99
CA LEU A 42 -10.22 0.53 -3.05
C LEU A 42 -10.90 -0.73 -2.49
N SER A 43 -10.41 -1.25 -1.36
CA SER A 43 -11.06 -2.35 -0.65
C SER A 43 -12.49 -1.99 -0.19
N LEU A 44 -12.66 -0.80 0.38
CA LEU A 44 -13.97 -0.28 0.78
C LEU A 44 -14.90 -0.09 -0.43
N ASN A 45 -14.38 0.40 -1.56
CA ASN A 45 -15.16 0.60 -2.78
C ASN A 45 -15.72 -0.73 -3.31
N VAL A 46 -14.93 -1.81 -3.26
CA VAL A 46 -15.42 -3.14 -3.66
C VAL A 46 -16.48 -3.69 -2.69
N ILE A 47 -16.26 -3.55 -1.38
CA ILE A 47 -17.14 -4.13 -0.36
C ILE A 47 -18.46 -3.35 -0.23
N LEU A 48 -18.38 -2.03 -0.05
CA LEU A 48 -19.57 -1.17 0.11
C LEU A 48 -20.18 -0.80 -1.24
N GLY A 49 -19.36 -0.55 -2.27
CA GLY A 49 -19.82 -0.09 -3.57
C GLY A 49 -20.43 -1.22 -4.41
N ASP A 50 -19.63 -2.24 -4.72
CA ASP A 50 -20.08 -3.33 -5.61
C ASP A 50 -20.91 -4.40 -4.88
N ALA A 51 -20.48 -4.83 -3.69
CA ALA A 51 -21.18 -5.90 -2.96
C ALA A 51 -22.34 -5.39 -2.07
N GLY A 52 -22.39 -4.10 -1.75
CA GLY A 52 -23.46 -3.49 -0.96
C GLY A 52 -23.53 -3.96 0.50
N MET A 53 -22.48 -4.61 1.02
CA MET A 53 -22.44 -5.14 2.39
C MET A 53 -21.48 -4.33 3.25
N TYR A 54 -21.89 -3.95 4.45
CA TYR A 54 -20.99 -3.29 5.40
C TYR A 54 -20.14 -4.33 6.15
N ASN A 55 -18.87 -4.48 5.77
CA ASN A 55 -17.92 -5.38 6.43
C ASN A 55 -16.59 -4.67 6.72
N MET A 56 -16.25 -4.56 8.01
CA MET A 56 -15.03 -3.90 8.51
C MET A 56 -13.83 -4.86 8.68
N GLY A 57 -13.92 -6.10 8.19
CA GLY A 57 -12.85 -7.09 8.31
C GLY A 57 -11.51 -6.66 7.70
N HIS A 58 -11.51 -5.76 6.71
CA HIS A 58 -10.30 -5.19 6.14
C HIS A 58 -9.46 -4.38 7.16
N ALA A 59 -10.08 -3.81 8.20
CA ALA A 59 -9.38 -3.11 9.28
C ALA A 59 -8.52 -4.06 10.14
N ALA A 60 -8.97 -5.31 10.31
CA ALA A 60 -8.19 -6.32 11.03
C ALA A 60 -6.91 -6.68 10.26
N PHE A 61 -7.00 -6.84 8.93
CA PHE A 61 -5.82 -7.08 8.08
C PHE A 61 -4.86 -5.90 8.08
N TYR A 62 -5.39 -4.66 8.08
CA TYR A 62 -4.57 -3.46 8.25
C TYR A 62 -3.81 -3.46 9.58
N ALA A 63 -4.50 -3.75 10.69
CA ALA A 63 -3.88 -3.81 12.02
C ALA A 63 -2.78 -4.88 12.12
N VAL A 64 -3.00 -6.06 11.53
CA VAL A 64 -1.99 -7.13 11.49
C VAL A 64 -0.75 -6.68 10.71
N GLY A 65 -0.91 -6.00 9.58
CA GLY A 65 0.20 -5.44 8.82
C GLY A 65 0.98 -4.40 9.62
N ALA A 66 0.29 -3.42 10.21
CA ALA A 66 0.90 -2.39 11.04
C ALA A 66 1.68 -2.97 12.22
N TYR A 67 1.10 -3.93 12.94
CA TYR A 67 1.76 -4.58 14.07
C TYR A 67 2.99 -5.39 13.61
N THR A 68 2.89 -6.06 12.47
CA THR A 68 4.03 -6.76 11.86
C THR A 68 5.17 -5.79 11.57
N THR A 69 4.89 -4.64 10.92
CA THR A 69 5.91 -3.61 10.65
C THR A 69 6.53 -3.05 11.93
N ALA A 70 5.73 -2.84 12.98
CA ALA A 70 6.21 -2.37 14.28
C ALA A 70 7.14 -3.40 14.94
N ILE A 71 6.85 -4.70 14.84
CA ILE A 71 7.75 -5.76 15.31
C ILE A 71 9.05 -5.77 14.50
N LEU A 72 8.98 -5.68 13.17
CA LEU A 72 10.17 -5.62 12.33
C LEU A 72 11.07 -4.44 12.68
N ASN A 73 10.47 -3.28 12.94
CA ASN A 73 11.22 -2.10 13.37
C ASN A 73 11.85 -2.28 14.76
N THR A 74 11.05 -2.66 15.75
CA THR A 74 11.49 -2.71 17.16
C THR A 74 12.41 -3.90 17.48
N ARG A 75 12.26 -5.04 16.81
CA ARG A 75 13.04 -6.27 17.10
C ARG A 75 14.16 -6.52 16.11
N PHE A 76 13.95 -6.17 14.84
CA PHE A 76 14.92 -6.46 13.77
C PHE A 76 15.61 -5.19 13.23
N GLY A 77 15.26 -4.00 13.73
CA GLY A 77 15.88 -2.74 13.33
C GLY A 77 15.58 -2.36 11.87
N VAL A 78 14.52 -2.92 11.28
CA VAL A 78 14.14 -2.60 9.90
C VAL A 78 13.56 -1.19 9.86
N PRO A 79 14.13 -0.27 9.06
CA PRO A 79 13.58 1.06 8.92
C PRO A 79 12.19 1.00 8.26
N ILE A 80 11.25 1.75 8.83
CA ILE A 80 9.89 1.95 8.31
C ILE A 80 9.85 3.11 7.32
#